data_AF-H6LK24-F1
#
_entry.id   AF-H6LK24-F1
#
_cell.length_a   1.000
_cell.length_b   1.000
_cell.length_c   1.000
_cell.angle_alpha   90.00
_cell.angle_beta   90.00
_cell.angle_gamma   90.00
#
_symmetry.space_group_name_H-M   'P 1'
#
loop_
_entity.id
_entity.type
_entity.pdbx_description
1 polymer ?
#
loop_
_entity_poly.entity_id
_entity_poly.type
_entity_poly.pdbx_seq_one_letter_code
_entity_poly.pdbx_strand_id
1 'polypeptide(L)'
;MDIPDIIFIGKDGLTPQVIVQTKDAIIARELIKGKVQNNSLEDVKDVAQALAAATKSDIVCTIGNKFVLYKKNLLKTKIEVPTKNQKPIKRVKKKALNPLRKFSNS
;
A
#
# COMPACT_ATOMS: atom_id res chain seq x y z
N MET A 1 8.16 -11.66 18.75
CA MET A 1 8.51 -11.65 17.30
C MET A 1 8.43 -10.20 16.85
N ASP A 2 9.55 -9.50 16.84
CA ASP A 2 9.60 -8.06 16.60
C ASP A 2 10.02 -7.77 15.16
N ILE A 3 9.06 -7.33 14.34
CA ILE A 3 9.37 -6.72 13.04
C ILE A 3 9.87 -5.29 13.35
N PRO A 4 10.99 -4.80 12.79
CA PRO A 4 11.40 -3.41 12.99
C PRO A 4 10.48 -2.44 12.23
N ASP A 5 10.30 -1.23 12.77
CA ASP A 5 9.65 -0.13 12.05
C ASP A 5 10.66 0.40 11.03
N ILE A 6 10.39 0.28 9.73
CA ILE A 6 11.32 0.67 8.66
C ILE A 6 10.86 1.89 7.85
N ILE A 7 9.56 2.21 7.91
CA ILE A 7 8.97 3.40 7.30
C ILE A 7 8.51 4.33 8.42
N PHE A 8 8.85 5.61 8.32
CA PHE A 8 8.43 6.63 9.27
C PHE A 8 7.75 7.78 8.52
N ILE A 9 6.54 8.14 8.95
CA ILE A 9 5.84 9.33 8.45
C ILE A 9 5.98 10.42 9.50
N GLY A 10 6.65 11.51 9.13
CA GLY A 10 6.85 12.68 9.98
C GLY A 10 5.79 13.75 9.76
N LYS A 11 6.10 14.97 10.17
CA LYS A 11 5.23 16.15 10.06
C LYS A 11 4.80 16.49 8.62
N ASP A 12 5.68 16.22 7.65
CA ASP A 12 5.42 16.47 6.23
C ASP A 12 4.43 15.46 5.61
N GLY A 13 3.98 14.48 6.39
CA GLY A 13 2.98 13.51 5.98
C GLY A 13 3.48 12.58 4.89
N LEU A 14 2.56 12.18 4.01
CA LEU A 14 2.84 11.25 2.93
C LEU A 14 3.50 11.94 1.73
N THR A 15 4.83 11.93 1.70
CA THR A 15 5.60 12.47 0.58
C THR A 15 5.86 11.41 -0.51
N PRO A 16 6.13 11.85 -1.76
CA PRO A 16 6.50 10.93 -2.84
C PRO A 16 7.74 10.07 -2.51
N GLN A 17 8.67 10.61 -1.74
CA GLN A 17 9.88 9.91 -1.30
C GLN A 17 9.53 8.73 -0.37
N VAL A 18 8.61 8.95 0.58
CA VAL A 18 8.11 7.88 1.47
C VAL A 18 7.42 6.78 0.66
N ILE A 19 6.66 7.15 -0.38
CA ILE A 19 6.02 6.16 -1.27
C ILE A 19 7.06 5.31 -1.99
N VAL A 20 8.11 5.91 -2.53
CA VAL A 20 9.21 5.17 -3.21
C VAL A 20 9.92 4.25 -2.22
N GLN A 21 10.30 4.75 -1.06
CA GLN A 21 10.93 3.94 0.00
C GLN A 21 10.05 2.76 0.42
N THR A 22 8.75 2.99 0.57
CA THR A 22 7.78 1.95 0.92
C THR A 22 7.69 0.89 -0.18
N LYS A 23 7.72 1.29 -1.46
CA LYS A 23 7.73 0.36 -2.61
C LYS A 23 8.98 -0.49 -2.61
N ASP A 24 10.15 0.09 -2.42
CA ASP A 24 11.41 -0.66 -2.44
C ASP A 24 11.50 -1.63 -1.25
N ALA A 25 11.08 -1.16 -0.07
CA ALA A 25 11.05 -1.96 1.14
C ALA A 25 10.12 -3.18 1.02
N ILE A 26 8.92 -3.00 0.45
CA ILE A 26 7.95 -4.09 0.33
C ILE A 26 8.36 -5.11 -0.74
N ILE A 27 9.04 -4.68 -1.80
CA ILE A 27 9.60 -5.58 -2.82
C ILE A 27 10.72 -6.44 -2.21
N ALA A 28 11.56 -5.85 -1.36
CA ALA A 28 12.69 -6.54 -0.74
C ALA A 28 12.30 -7.53 0.37
N ARG A 29 11.22 -7.25 1.11
CA ARG A 29 10.88 -7.97 2.36
C ARG A 29 9.52 -8.67 2.36
N GLU A 30 8.67 -8.42 1.37
CA GLU A 30 7.27 -8.87 1.26
C GLU A 30 6.33 -8.35 2.37
N LEU A 31 6.83 -8.22 3.61
CA LEU A 31 6.12 -7.71 4.78
C LEU A 31 6.91 -6.54 5.38
N ILE A 32 6.24 -5.42 5.59
CA ILE A 32 6.85 -4.21 6.16
C ILE A 32 5.98 -3.63 7.26
N LYS A 33 6.63 -3.02 8.25
CA LYS A 33 5.95 -2.26 9.30
C LYS A 33 6.40 -0.81 9.25
N GLY A 34 5.44 0.09 9.25
CA GLY A 34 5.65 1.53 9.30
C GLY A 34 5.02 2.15 10.54
N LYS A 35 5.53 3.32 10.91
CA LYS A 35 5.05 4.12 12.04
C LYS A 35 4.76 5.55 11.59
N VAL A 36 3.58 6.03 11.91
CA VAL A 36 3.25 7.45 11.90
C VAL A 36 3.80 8.06 13.18
N GLN A 37 4.68 9.05 13.03
CA GLN A 37 5.22 9.76 14.18
C GLN A 37 4.14 10.66 14.79
N ASN A 38 4.22 10.90 16.10
CA ASN A 38 3.24 11.71 16.84
C ASN A 38 3.24 13.20 16.42
N ASN A 39 4.21 13.62 15.60
CA ASN A 39 4.29 14.95 15.02
C ASN A 39 3.52 15.09 13.69
N SER A 40 3.05 13.98 13.13
CA SER A 40 2.24 13.98 11.92
C SER A 40 0.79 14.28 12.26
N LEU A 41 0.14 15.04 11.40
CA LEU A 41 -1.30 15.33 11.47
C LEU A 41 -2.13 14.30 10.69
N GLU A 42 -1.49 13.32 10.06
CA GLU A 42 -2.17 12.33 9.23
C GLU A 42 -2.69 11.13 10.05
N ASP A 43 -3.88 10.63 9.70
CA ASP A 43 -4.41 9.39 10.27
C ASP A 43 -3.69 8.18 9.67
N VAL A 44 -3.24 7.27 10.53
CA VAL A 44 -2.58 6.01 10.17
C VAL A 44 -3.42 5.20 9.20
N LYS A 45 -4.76 5.24 9.31
CA LYS A 45 -5.65 4.54 8.39
C LYS A 45 -5.57 5.11 6.98
N ASP A 46 -5.59 6.43 6.85
CA ASP A 46 -5.53 7.12 5.57
C ASP A 46 -4.17 6.91 4.92
N VAL A 47 -3.09 7.01 5.70
CA VAL A 47 -1.74 6.76 5.19
C VAL A 47 -1.56 5.31 4.76
N ALA A 48 -2.06 4.35 5.55
CA ALA A 48 -2.01 2.94 5.19
C ALA A 48 -2.78 2.66 3.89
N GLN A 49 -3.96 3.26 3.70
CA GLN A 49 -4.74 3.14 2.46
C GLN A 49 -4.02 3.75 1.26
N ALA A 50 -3.47 4.96 1.41
CA ALA A 50 -2.74 5.63 0.35
C ALA A 50 -1.48 4.86 -0.06
N LEU A 51 -0.71 4.36 0.92
CA LEU A 51 0.47 3.52 0.67
C LEU A 51 0.10 2.17 0.05
N ALA A 52 -0.98 1.54 0.51
CA ALA A 52 -1.47 0.29 -0.05
C ALA A 52 -1.88 0.45 -1.52
N ALA A 53 -2.62 1.52 -1.84
CA ALA A 53 -3.00 1.87 -3.20
C ALA A 53 -1.77 2.16 -4.08
N ALA A 54 -0.80 2.92 -3.56
CA ALA A 54 0.40 3.31 -4.31
C ALA A 54 1.36 2.14 -4.56
N THR A 55 1.51 1.22 -3.60
CA THR A 55 2.45 0.09 -3.70
C THR A 55 1.81 -1.19 -4.24
N LYS A 56 0.47 -1.21 -4.37
CA LYS A 56 -0.35 -2.39 -4.69
C LYS A 56 -0.12 -3.50 -3.67
N SER A 57 -0.24 -3.15 -2.39
CA SER A 57 -0.08 -4.05 -1.26
C SER A 57 -1.38 -4.17 -0.48
N ASP A 58 -1.49 -5.22 0.33
CA ASP A 58 -2.60 -5.44 1.24
C ASP A 58 -2.25 -4.91 2.65
N ILE A 59 -3.24 -4.32 3.32
CA ILE A 59 -3.12 -3.89 4.71
C ILE A 59 -3.40 -5.11 5.59
N VAL A 60 -2.42 -5.52 6.39
CA VAL A 60 -2.56 -6.66 7.30
C VAL A 60 -3.20 -6.22 8.61
N CYS A 61 -2.64 -5.19 9.23
CA CYS A 61 -3.15 -4.62 10.46
C CYS A 61 -2.71 -3.17 10.64
N THR A 62 -3.53 -2.43 11.39
CA THR A 62 -3.23 -1.09 11.89
C THR A 62 -3.33 -1.14 13.41
N ILE A 63 -2.26 -0.80 14.11
CA ILE A 63 -2.16 -0.89 15.58
C ILE A 63 -1.68 0.46 16.09
N GLY A 64 -2.59 1.24 16.68
CA GLY A 64 -2.31 2.62 17.13
C GLY A 64 -1.70 3.44 15.99
N ASN A 65 -0.49 3.97 16.23
CA ASN A 65 0.24 4.77 15.25
C ASN A 65 1.09 3.94 14.26
N LYS A 66 0.88 2.64 14.18
CA LYS A 66 1.66 1.72 13.32
C LYS A 66 0.77 1.01 12.33
N PHE A 67 1.34 0.67 11.18
CA PHE A 67 0.65 -0.08 10.14
C PHE A 67 1.58 -1.16 9.56
N VAL A 68 0.97 -2.25 9.10
CA VAL A 68 1.67 -3.37 8.48
C VAL A 68 1.11 -3.60 7.09
N LEU A 69 1.99 -3.60 6.09
CA LEU A 69 1.67 -3.86 4.69
C LEU A 69 2.33 -5.16 4.23
N TYR A 70 1.58 -5.94 3.46
CA TYR A 70 2.07 -7.16 2.83
C TYR A 70 1.86 -7.11 1.33
N LYS A 71 2.87 -7.57 0.59
CA LYS A 71 2.77 -7.80 -0.85
C LYS A 71 3.50 -9.08 -1.20
N LYS A 72 2.74 -10.04 -1.73
CA LYS A 72 3.31 -11.29 -2.25
C LYS A 72 4.25 -10.98 -3.41
N ASN A 73 5.51 -11.41 -3.33
CA ASN A 73 6.43 -11.34 -4.44
C ASN A 73 6.26 -12.60 -5.32
N LEU A 74 5.99 -12.40 -6.61
CA LEU A 74 5.73 -13.49 -7.56
C LEU A 74 7.01 -14.24 -7.97
N LEU A 75 8.19 -13.64 -7.74
CA LEU A 75 9.48 -14.17 -8.23
C LEU A 75 10.33 -14.83 -7.14
N LYS A 76 10.11 -14.52 -5.86
CA LYS A 76 10.93 -15.01 -4.73
C LYS A 76 10.13 -14.97 -3.42
N THR A 77 9.13 -15.83 -3.30
CA THR A 77 8.33 -15.96 -2.07
C THR A 77 9.21 -16.53 -0.95
N LYS A 78 9.43 -15.77 0.13
CA LYS A 78 10.10 -16.26 1.34
C LYS A 78 9.12 -16.60 2.46
N ILE A 79 7.88 -16.11 2.36
CA ILE A 79 6.86 -16.29 3.39
C ILE A 79 5.78 -17.27 2.89
N GLU A 80 5.66 -18.43 3.54
CA GLU A 80 4.52 -19.31 3.40
C GLU A 80 3.37 -18.82 4.29
N VAL A 81 2.30 -18.31 3.68
CA VAL A 81 1.10 -17.85 4.40
C VAL A 81 0.10 -19.00 4.57
N PRO A 82 -0.31 -19.38 5.80
CA PRO A 82 -1.41 -20.31 6.00
C PRO A 82 -2.72 -19.61 5.64
N THR A 83 -3.34 -20.03 4.54
CA THR A 83 -4.54 -19.40 3.98
C THR A 83 -5.78 -19.78 4.78
N LYS A 84 -6.22 -18.94 5.72
CA LYS A 84 -7.61 -18.92 6.22
C LYS A 84 -8.22 -17.55 5.97
N ASN A 85 -9.28 -17.52 5.16
CA ASN A 85 -10.19 -16.40 4.86
C ASN A 85 -9.65 -15.24 4.01
N GLN A 86 -9.61 -15.44 2.69
CA GLN A 86 -9.75 -14.33 1.75
C GLN A 86 -11.20 -14.29 1.24
N LYS A 87 -11.99 -13.32 1.68
CA LYS A 87 -13.16 -12.89 0.89
C LYS A 87 -12.59 -12.32 -0.42
N PRO A 88 -13.05 -12.74 -1.61
CA PRO A 88 -12.48 -12.27 -2.86
C PRO A 88 -12.73 -10.77 -2.99
N ILE A 89 -11.65 -9.99 -3.02
CA ILE A 89 -11.69 -8.57 -3.38
C ILE A 89 -12.19 -8.52 -4.83
N LYS A 90 -13.46 -8.16 -5.03
CA LYS A 90 -14.04 -7.94 -6.36
C LYS A 90 -13.22 -6.84 -7.03
N ARG A 91 -12.38 -7.21 -8.00
CA ARG A 91 -11.73 -6.27 -8.92
C ARG A 91 -12.82 -5.40 -9.54
N VAL A 92 -12.92 -4.14 -9.11
CA VAL A 92 -13.73 -3.13 -9.81
C VAL A 92 -13.11 -2.98 -11.19
N LYS A 93 -13.78 -3.51 -12.22
CA LYS A 93 -13.44 -3.24 -13.61
C LYS A 93 -13.51 -1.72 -13.79
N LYS A 94 -12.35 -1.05 -13.91
CA LYS A 94 -12.33 0.35 -14.34
C LYS A 94 -12.94 0.39 -15.74
N LYS A 95 -14.14 0.96 -15.80
CA LYS A 95 -14.94 1.22 -17.00
C LYS A 95 -14.09 2.04 -17.98
N ALA A 96 -14.18 1.69 -19.26
CA ALA A 96 -13.35 2.21 -20.35
C ALA A 96 -13.28 3.75 -20.37
N LEU A 97 -12.06 4.27 -20.50
CA LEU A 97 -11.79 5.63 -20.94
C LEU A 97 -12.12 5.70 -22.43
N ASN A 98 -13.25 6.29 -22.81
CA ASN A 98 -13.60 6.54 -24.22
C ASN A 98 -12.70 7.66 -24.78
N PRO A 99 -11.92 7.42 -25.86
CA PRO A 99 -11.24 8.50 -26.56
C PRO A 99 -12.17 9.12 -27.63
N LEU A 100 -12.27 10.45 -27.57
CA LEU A 100 -12.47 11.42 -28.67
C LEU A 100 -13.49 11.03 -29.78
N ARG A 101 -14.69 11.61 -29.68
CA ARG A 101 -15.64 11.73 -30.80
C ARG A 101 -15.07 12.77 -31.80
N LYS A 102 -14.40 12.29 -32.86
CA LYS A 102 -14.15 13.05 -34.10
C LYS A 102 -15.23 12.72 -35.14
N PHE A 103 -15.29 13.56 -36.19
CA PHE A 103 -16.14 13.53 -37.41
C PHE A 103 -17.50 14.21 -37.22
N SER A 104 -17.80 15.40 -37.74
CA SER A 104 -17.72 15.97 -39.11
C SER A 104 -18.64 15.31 -40.14
N ASN A 105 -19.47 16.16 -40.75
CA ASN A 105 -20.18 16.08 -42.04
C ASN A 105 -21.43 15.21 -42.17
N SER A 106 -22.58 15.88 -42.30
CA SER A 106 -23.47 15.83 -43.48
C SER A 106 -24.23 17.16 -43.55
#